data_AF-M3ZNL2-F1
#
_entry.id   AF-M3ZNL2-F1
#
_cell.length_a   1.000
_cell.length_b   1.000
_cell.length_c   1.000
_cell.angle_alpha   90.00
_cell.angle_beta   90.00
_cell.angle_gamma   90.00
#
_symmetry.space_group_name_H-M   'P 1'
#
loop_
_entity.id
_entity.type
_entity.pdbx_description
1 polymer ?
#
loop_
_entity_poly.entity_id
_entity_poly.type
_entity_poly.pdbx_seq_one_letter_code
_entity_poly.pdbx_strand_id
1 'polypeptide(L)'
;MQRDSNWFCTVVDMKSQTRYVCYSRRKEGGGGGRRLCVNVTDAAAVWSADCSEDVLKPQGHRPALKSTEDDILRFRTSCLSGDVRVVVQHSRAALHVGSGPAALSVTLTRMEAPQATEELKELLFTMADTLAQLDSGSSAVNPFKSLQRCPADLKPRQQQNGAASVTKRRLPGASLINPGTKKKVQATGVAFDDEDEV
;
A
#
# COMPACT_ATOMS: atom_id res chain seq x y z
N MET A 1 -17.97 -5.35 -12.94
CA MET A 1 -17.99 -6.49 -12.01
C MET A 1 -17.10 -6.14 -10.83
N GLN A 2 -17.70 -5.90 -9.66
CA GLN A 2 -16.97 -5.49 -8.47
C GLN A 2 -16.20 -6.72 -7.99
N ARG A 3 -14.87 -6.72 -8.17
CA ARG A 3 -14.02 -7.82 -7.71
C ARG A 3 -14.19 -7.93 -6.20
N ASP A 4 -14.76 -9.04 -5.75
CA ASP A 4 -14.66 -9.51 -4.36
C ASP A 4 -13.18 -9.60 -4.02
N SER A 5 -12.64 -8.49 -3.48
CA SER A 5 -11.19 -8.28 -3.42
C SER A 5 -10.66 -8.98 -2.18
N ASN A 6 -9.95 -10.08 -2.39
CA ASN A 6 -9.04 -10.61 -1.37
C ASN A 6 -8.10 -9.46 -0.96
N TRP A 7 -7.94 -9.27 0.34
CA TRP A 7 -6.95 -8.34 0.87
C TRP A 7 -5.98 -9.12 1.73
N PHE A 8 -4.76 -8.61 1.81
CA PHE A 8 -3.63 -9.23 2.48
C PHE A 8 -2.92 -8.13 3.27
N CYS A 9 -2.48 -8.41 4.48
CA CYS A 9 -1.61 -7.55 5.25
C CYS A 9 -0.62 -8.38 6.07
N THR A 10 0.44 -7.76 6.53
CA THR A 10 1.34 -8.37 7.51
C THR A 10 0.91 -8.00 8.92
N VAL A 11 0.85 -8.98 9.81
CA VAL A 11 0.57 -8.78 11.24
C VAL A 11 1.73 -9.32 12.08
N VAL A 12 1.85 -8.83 13.31
CA VAL A 12 2.94 -9.21 14.22
C VAL A 12 2.35 -9.95 15.41
N ASP A 13 3.00 -11.06 15.79
CA ASP A 13 2.65 -11.79 17.00
C ASP A 13 3.09 -11.02 18.24
N MET A 14 2.14 -10.80 19.16
CA MET A 14 2.37 -9.98 20.34
C MET A 14 3.44 -10.56 21.27
N LYS A 15 3.60 -11.89 21.28
CA LYS A 15 4.53 -12.58 22.18
C LYS A 15 5.93 -12.69 21.60
N SER A 16 6.04 -13.16 20.36
CA SER A 16 7.32 -13.49 19.72
C SER A 16 7.87 -12.40 18.81
N GLN A 17 7.06 -11.38 18.47
CA GLN A 17 7.38 -10.37 17.45
C GLN A 17 7.60 -10.95 16.04
N THR A 18 7.22 -12.22 15.81
CA THR A 18 7.29 -12.87 14.50
C THR A 18 6.22 -12.28 13.57
N ARG A 19 6.55 -12.16 12.28
CA ARG A 19 5.63 -11.67 11.26
C ARG A 19 4.81 -12.81 10.68
N TYR A 20 3.54 -12.53 10.44
CA TYR A 20 2.58 -13.41 9.81
C TYR A 20 1.88 -12.66 8.67
N VAL A 21 1.32 -13.40 7.73
CA VAL A 21 0.40 -12.87 6.71
C VAL A 21 -1.03 -13.11 7.20
N CYS A 22 -1.83 -12.05 7.24
CA CYS A 22 -3.27 -12.12 7.46
C CYS A 22 -3.99 -11.81 6.15
N TYR A 23 -5.00 -12.60 5.81
CA TYR A 23 -5.74 -12.40 4.58
C TYR A 23 -7.17 -12.88 4.68
N SER A 24 -8.03 -12.35 3.81
CA SER A 24 -9.40 -12.83 3.67
C SER A 24 -9.58 -13.65 2.41
N ARG A 25 -10.45 -14.66 2.47
CA ARG A 25 -10.89 -15.44 1.32
C ARG A 25 -12.40 -15.63 1.38
N ARG A 26 -13.10 -15.50 0.25
CA ARG A 26 -14.49 -15.95 0.16
C ARG A 26 -14.51 -17.43 -0.22
N LYS A 27 -15.07 -18.27 0.66
CA LYS A 27 -15.34 -19.68 0.37
C LYS A 27 -16.80 -19.85 -0.03
N GLU A 28 -17.07 -20.82 -0.89
CA GLU A 28 -18.44 -21.20 -1.24
C GLU A 28 -19.09 -21.85 -0.01
N GLY A 29 -20.23 -21.32 0.41
CA GLY A 29 -20.98 -21.82 1.57
C GLY A 29 -22.09 -22.77 1.16
N GLY A 30 -22.49 -23.64 2.09
CA GLY A 30 -23.69 -24.48 1.92
C GLY A 30 -24.94 -23.61 1.82
N GLY A 31 -25.60 -23.59 0.67
CA GLY A 31 -26.81 -22.79 0.42
C GLY A 31 -26.66 -21.65 -0.60
N GLY A 32 -25.57 -21.61 -1.38
CA GLY A 32 -25.40 -20.65 -2.47
C GLY A 32 -24.90 -19.25 -2.05
N GLY A 33 -24.61 -19.07 -0.75
CA GLY A 33 -23.98 -17.85 -0.22
C GLY A 33 -22.45 -17.99 -0.15
N ARG A 34 -21.71 -16.92 -0.48
CA ARG A 34 -20.26 -16.84 -0.23
C ARG A 34 -19.99 -16.45 1.21
N ARG A 35 -19.26 -17.30 1.96
CA ARG A 35 -18.84 -17.00 3.34
C ARG A 35 -17.44 -16.40 3.32
N LEU A 36 -17.25 -15.29 4.04
CA LEU A 36 -15.91 -14.75 4.24
C LEU A 36 -15.17 -15.56 5.30
N CYS A 37 -13.93 -15.93 5.00
CA CYS A 37 -13.00 -16.55 5.94
C CYS A 37 -11.82 -15.62 6.13
N VAL A 38 -11.34 -15.53 7.36
CA VAL A 38 -10.11 -14.84 7.71
C VAL A 38 -9.07 -15.89 8.06
N ASN A 39 -7.89 -15.73 7.50
CA ASN A 39 -6.79 -16.66 7.66
C ASN A 39 -5.54 -15.91 8.14
N VAL A 40 -4.69 -16.63 8.87
CA VAL A 40 -3.36 -16.19 9.28
C VAL A 40 -2.37 -17.30 8.94
N THR A 41 -1.17 -16.94 8.48
CA THR A 41 -0.12 -17.92 8.16
C THR A 41 1.28 -17.37 8.41
N ASP A 42 2.20 -18.25 8.82
CA ASP A 42 3.66 -18.05 8.88
C ASP A 42 4.38 -18.64 7.66
N ALA A 43 3.64 -18.95 6.59
CA ALA A 43 4.11 -19.69 5.41
C ALA A 43 4.47 -21.18 5.65
N ALA A 44 4.16 -21.73 6.83
CA ALA A 44 4.29 -23.16 7.12
C ALA A 44 2.97 -23.78 7.59
N ALA A 45 2.24 -23.09 8.47
CA ALA A 45 0.92 -23.45 8.96
C ALA A 45 -0.10 -22.37 8.60
N VAL A 46 -1.36 -22.76 8.56
CA VAL A 46 -2.48 -21.84 8.32
C VAL A 46 -3.50 -22.00 9.45
N TRP A 47 -3.95 -20.88 9.99
CA TRP A 47 -5.08 -20.80 10.91
C TRP A 47 -6.23 -20.10 10.20
N SER A 48 -7.43 -20.66 10.29
CA SER A 48 -8.63 -20.17 9.61
C SER A 48 -9.76 -19.96 10.62
N ALA A 49 -10.57 -18.94 10.38
CA ALA A 49 -11.87 -18.75 11.01
C ALA A 49 -12.88 -18.31 9.96
N ASP A 50 -14.06 -18.93 10.00
CA ASP A 50 -15.15 -18.47 9.16
C ASP A 50 -15.85 -17.30 9.83
N CYS A 51 -15.94 -16.17 9.13
CA CYS A 51 -16.64 -14.99 9.60
C CYS A 51 -18.14 -15.18 9.37
N SER A 52 -18.82 -15.74 10.37
CA SER A 52 -20.26 -15.56 10.56
C SER A 52 -20.52 -14.54 11.67
N GLU A 53 -21.74 -14.03 11.76
CA GLU A 53 -22.21 -13.09 12.80
C GLU A 53 -21.75 -13.47 14.21
N ASP A 54 -21.64 -14.77 14.51
CA ASP A 54 -21.21 -15.26 15.82
C ASP A 54 -19.72 -15.09 16.15
N VAL A 55 -18.85 -14.95 15.14
CA VAL A 55 -17.38 -14.97 15.31
C VAL A 55 -16.81 -13.55 15.46
N LEU A 56 -17.51 -12.53 14.97
CA LEU A 56 -17.09 -11.14 15.01
C LEU A 56 -17.70 -10.38 16.21
N LYS A 57 -17.73 -10.97 17.41
CA LYS A 57 -18.30 -10.30 18.58
C LYS A 57 -17.33 -9.26 19.14
N PRO A 58 -17.72 -7.98 19.27
CA PRO A 58 -16.89 -6.98 19.91
C PRO A 58 -16.62 -7.38 21.37
N GLN A 59 -15.43 -7.06 21.85
CA GLN A 59 -15.04 -7.34 23.23
C GLN A 59 -15.73 -6.34 24.17
N GLY A 60 -16.98 -6.60 24.57
CA GLY A 60 -17.70 -5.80 25.56
C GLY A 60 -19.19 -5.58 25.28
N HIS A 61 -19.85 -4.79 26.13
CA HIS A 61 -21.30 -4.54 26.15
C HIS A 61 -21.81 -3.53 25.09
N ARG A 62 -21.10 -3.32 23.98
CA ARG A 62 -21.56 -2.42 22.90
C ARG A 62 -22.47 -3.18 21.92
N PRO A 63 -23.45 -2.53 21.28
CA PRO A 63 -24.22 -3.16 20.21
C PRO A 63 -23.26 -3.57 19.10
N ALA A 64 -23.37 -4.81 18.65
CA ALA A 64 -22.73 -5.29 17.43
C ALA A 64 -23.00 -4.31 16.28
N LEU A 65 -22.09 -4.22 15.32
CA LEU A 65 -22.38 -3.44 14.11
C LEU A 65 -23.67 -3.94 13.46
N LYS A 66 -24.36 -3.05 12.72
CA LYS A 66 -25.70 -3.31 12.20
C LYS A 66 -25.75 -4.46 11.17
N SER A 67 -24.59 -4.90 10.68
CA SER A 67 -24.42 -6.01 9.73
C SER A 67 -22.99 -6.57 9.76
N THR A 68 -22.84 -7.86 9.45
CA THR A 68 -21.54 -8.55 9.26
C THR A 68 -20.62 -7.82 8.28
N GLU A 69 -21.18 -7.18 7.25
CA GLU A 69 -20.39 -6.45 6.24
C GLU A 69 -19.67 -5.23 6.82
N ASP A 70 -20.26 -4.57 7.82
CA ASP A 70 -19.61 -3.44 8.51
C ASP A 70 -18.42 -3.92 9.35
N ASP A 71 -18.52 -5.12 9.96
CA ASP A 71 -17.44 -5.71 10.75
C ASP A 71 -16.28 -6.13 9.82
N ILE A 72 -16.59 -6.66 8.65
CA ILE A 72 -15.63 -6.99 7.60
C ILE A 72 -14.91 -5.73 7.11
N LEU A 73 -15.64 -4.64 6.86
CA LEU A 73 -15.05 -3.38 6.43
C LEU A 73 -14.14 -2.77 7.49
N ARG A 74 -14.55 -2.83 8.77
CA ARG A 74 -13.71 -2.42 9.90
C ARG A 74 -12.43 -3.26 9.98
N PHE A 75 -12.57 -4.57 9.82
CA PHE A 75 -11.44 -5.48 9.85
C PHE A 75 -10.43 -5.15 8.74
N ARG A 76 -10.92 -4.96 7.51
CA ARG A 76 -10.10 -4.55 6.35
C ARG A 76 -9.40 -3.22 6.57
N THR A 77 -10.11 -2.20 7.08
CA THR A 77 -9.51 -0.87 7.34
C THR A 77 -8.44 -0.93 8.44
N SER A 78 -8.66 -1.73 9.47
CA SER A 78 -7.68 -1.95 10.55
C SER A 78 -6.42 -2.66 10.04
N CYS A 79 -6.57 -3.61 9.11
CA CYS A 79 -5.44 -4.27 8.45
C CYS A 79 -4.57 -3.29 7.65
N LEU A 80 -5.18 -2.26 7.04
CA LEU A 80 -4.47 -1.22 6.29
C LEU A 80 -3.80 -0.19 7.20
N SER A 81 -4.39 0.12 8.36
CA SER A 81 -3.81 1.06 9.33
C SER A 81 -2.74 0.43 10.23
N GLY A 82 -2.56 -0.89 10.18
CA GLY A 82 -1.61 -1.62 11.03
C GLY A 82 -2.08 -1.79 12.48
N ASP A 83 -3.38 -1.63 12.75
CA ASP A 83 -3.99 -1.81 14.08
C ASP A 83 -4.50 -3.26 14.27
N VAL A 84 -3.75 -4.22 13.73
CA VAL A 84 -4.03 -5.66 13.86
C VAL A 84 -2.83 -6.35 14.46
N ARG A 85 -3.09 -7.21 15.45
CA ARG A 85 -2.10 -8.00 16.17
C ARG A 85 -2.59 -9.43 16.28
N VAL A 86 -1.66 -10.38 16.35
CA VAL A 86 -2.01 -11.79 16.53
C VAL A 86 -1.36 -12.34 17.80
N VAL A 87 -1.98 -13.32 18.41
CA VAL A 87 -1.37 -14.18 19.43
C VAL A 87 -1.45 -15.61 18.93
N VAL A 88 -0.32 -16.17 18.52
CA VAL A 88 -0.26 -17.51 17.94
C VAL A 88 0.11 -18.55 19.00
N GLN A 89 -0.60 -19.67 18.97
CA GLN A 89 -0.34 -20.88 19.74
C GLN A 89 -0.32 -22.09 18.79
N HIS A 90 0.06 -23.26 19.30
CA HIS A 90 0.28 -24.44 18.45
C HIS A 90 -0.95 -24.86 17.61
N SER A 91 -2.15 -24.82 18.19
CA SER A 91 -3.40 -25.26 17.53
C SER A 91 -4.40 -24.11 17.28
N ARG A 92 -4.17 -22.94 17.87
CA ARG A 92 -5.08 -21.79 17.82
C ARG A 92 -4.32 -20.49 17.62
N ALA A 93 -4.96 -19.52 17.00
CA ALA A 93 -4.50 -18.15 16.96
C ALA A 93 -5.63 -17.21 17.37
N ALA A 94 -5.30 -16.12 18.04
CA ALA A 94 -6.25 -15.05 18.34
C ALA A 94 -5.83 -13.79 17.60
N LEU A 95 -6.72 -13.25 16.77
CA LEU A 95 -6.47 -12.04 16.00
C LEU A 95 -7.21 -10.88 16.66
N HIS A 96 -6.44 -9.88 17.06
CA HIS A 96 -6.91 -8.68 17.74
C HIS A 96 -6.90 -7.51 16.76
N VAL A 97 -8.02 -6.81 16.70
CA VAL A 97 -8.29 -5.80 15.67
C VAL A 97 -8.79 -4.56 16.35
N GLY A 98 -8.08 -3.46 16.16
CA GLY A 98 -8.35 -2.25 16.89
C GLY A 98 -7.74 -2.25 18.29
N SER A 99 -7.69 -1.07 18.88
CA SER A 99 -7.32 -0.86 20.28
C SER A 99 -8.51 -0.32 21.10
N GLY A 100 -8.60 -0.70 22.37
CA GLY A 100 -9.59 -0.16 23.32
C GLY A 100 -10.93 -0.91 23.39
N PRO A 101 -12.00 -0.30 23.92
CA PRO A 101 -13.28 -0.97 24.24
C PRO A 101 -14.11 -1.38 23.01
N ALA A 102 -13.64 -1.04 21.81
CA ALA A 102 -14.23 -1.47 20.54
C ALA A 102 -13.36 -2.50 19.81
N ALA A 103 -12.32 -3.01 20.48
CA ALA A 103 -11.46 -4.05 19.94
C ALA A 103 -12.26 -5.31 19.64
N LEU A 104 -11.96 -5.90 18.50
CA LEU A 104 -12.52 -7.14 18.04
C LEU A 104 -11.48 -8.24 18.21
N SER A 105 -11.91 -9.41 18.66
CA SER A 105 -11.05 -10.58 18.81
C SER A 105 -11.65 -11.76 18.05
N VAL A 106 -10.91 -12.29 17.08
CA VAL A 106 -11.31 -13.46 16.28
C VAL A 106 -10.43 -14.64 16.66
N THR A 107 -11.05 -15.77 17.05
CA THR A 107 -10.31 -17.00 17.32
C THR A 107 -10.24 -17.85 16.06
N LEU A 108 -9.03 -18.22 15.66
CA LEU A 108 -8.75 -19.07 14.50
C LEU A 108 -8.24 -20.44 14.95
N THR A 109 -8.61 -21.44 14.18
CA THR A 109 -8.19 -22.84 14.38
C THR A 109 -7.18 -23.23 13.31
N ARG A 110 -6.16 -24.00 13.70
CA ARG A 110 -5.17 -24.51 12.77
C ARG A 110 -5.81 -25.48 11.77
N MET A 111 -5.46 -25.34 10.50
CA MET A 111 -5.87 -26.22 9.42
C MET A 111 -5.00 -27.48 9.38
N GLU A 112 -5.58 -28.58 8.89
CA GLU A 112 -4.85 -29.83 8.67
C GLU A 112 -3.80 -29.66 7.57
N ALA A 113 -2.67 -30.38 7.68
CA ALA A 113 -1.52 -30.18 6.80
C ALA A 113 -1.82 -30.26 5.29
N PRO A 114 -2.61 -31.22 4.78
CA PRO A 114 -2.96 -31.27 3.37
C PRO A 114 -3.77 -30.04 2.92
N GLN A 115 -4.73 -29.63 3.74
CA GLN A 115 -5.59 -28.47 3.45
C GLN A 115 -4.81 -27.16 3.53
N ALA A 116 -3.93 -27.03 4.52
CA ALA A 116 -3.04 -25.88 4.68
C ALA A 116 -2.10 -25.72 3.48
N THR A 117 -1.59 -26.82 2.93
CA THR A 117 -0.69 -26.80 1.77
C THR A 117 -1.39 -26.28 0.53
N GLU A 118 -2.60 -26.76 0.23
CA GLU A 118 -3.38 -26.25 -0.91
C GLU A 118 -3.78 -24.79 -0.71
N GLU A 119 -4.16 -24.41 0.51
CA GLU A 119 -4.49 -23.02 0.83
C GLU A 119 -3.28 -22.09 0.66
N LEU A 120 -2.08 -22.52 1.05
CA LEU A 120 -0.83 -21.78 0.85
C LEU A 120 -0.45 -21.64 -0.62
N LYS A 121 -0.58 -22.71 -1.42
CA LYS A 121 -0.33 -22.66 -2.87
C LYS A 121 -1.22 -21.62 -3.54
N GLU A 122 -2.52 -21.68 -3.27
CA GLU A 122 -3.49 -20.73 -3.80
C GLU A 122 -3.21 -19.29 -3.35
N LEU A 123 -2.82 -19.09 -2.08
CA LEU A 123 -2.43 -17.77 -1.57
C LEU A 123 -1.24 -17.21 -2.36
N LEU A 124 -0.18 -18.00 -2.54
CA LEU A 124 1.03 -17.58 -3.24
C LEU A 124 0.75 -17.23 -4.71
N PHE A 125 0.00 -18.07 -5.43
CA PHE A 125 -0.39 -17.78 -6.81
C PHE A 125 -1.28 -16.55 -6.91
N THR A 126 -2.26 -16.41 -6.02
CA THR A 126 -3.10 -15.20 -5.97
C THR A 126 -2.27 -13.95 -5.75
N MET A 127 -1.32 -13.97 -4.80
CA MET A 127 -0.44 -12.83 -4.55
C MET A 127 0.43 -12.51 -5.77
N ALA A 128 1.03 -13.53 -6.41
CA ALA A 128 1.83 -13.36 -7.63
C ALA A 128 1.00 -12.74 -8.77
N ASP A 129 -0.21 -13.25 -9.02
CA ASP A 129 -1.11 -12.72 -10.05
C ASP A 129 -1.53 -11.28 -9.76
N THR A 130 -1.81 -10.94 -8.50
CA THR A 130 -2.17 -9.57 -8.13
C THR A 130 -1.01 -8.60 -8.36
N LEU A 131 0.23 -9.01 -8.08
CA LEU A 131 1.42 -8.20 -8.33
C LEU A 131 1.67 -8.03 -9.84
N ALA A 132 1.57 -9.10 -10.63
CA ALA A 132 1.70 -9.01 -12.09
C ALA A 132 0.63 -8.10 -12.74
N GLN A 133 -0.59 -8.10 -12.20
CA GLN A 133 -1.65 -7.18 -12.63
C GLN A 133 -1.39 -5.71 -12.25
N LEU A 134 -0.79 -5.47 -11.07
CA LEU A 134 -0.38 -4.14 -10.65
C LEU A 134 0.71 -3.57 -11.57
N ASP A 135 1.68 -4.39 -11.96
CA ASP A 135 2.78 -3.99 -12.83
C ASP A 135 2.32 -3.75 -14.28
N SER A 136 1.38 -4.55 -14.78
CA SER A 136 0.82 -4.40 -16.13
C SER A 136 -0.18 -3.24 -16.27
N GLY A 137 -0.79 -2.79 -15.17
CA GLY A 137 -1.61 -1.57 -15.12
C GLY A 137 -0.82 -0.28 -14.85
N SER A 138 0.44 -0.40 -14.40
CA SER A 138 1.32 0.72 -14.06
C SER A 138 2.10 1.22 -15.29
N SER A 139 1.37 1.56 -16.36
CA SER A 139 1.90 2.39 -17.46
C SER A 139 1.39 3.83 -17.30
N ALA A 140 1.73 4.47 -16.17
CA ALA A 140 1.67 5.92 -15.98
C ALA A 140 2.26 6.36 -14.62
N VAL A 141 3.42 7.02 -14.70
CA VAL A 141 4.01 7.94 -13.70
C VAL A 141 4.69 7.31 -12.47
N ASN A 142 6.02 7.31 -12.52
CA ASN A 142 6.95 7.10 -11.40
C ASN A 142 6.51 7.81 -10.09
N PRO A 143 6.26 7.08 -8.99
CA PRO A 143 5.86 7.67 -7.70
C PRO A 143 7.02 8.25 -6.87
N PHE A 144 8.28 8.15 -7.32
CA PHE A 144 9.46 8.63 -6.59
C PHE A 144 9.68 10.16 -6.61
N LYS A 145 8.71 10.97 -7.04
CA LYS A 145 8.82 12.45 -7.05
C LYS A 145 7.82 13.20 -6.16
N SER A 146 6.90 12.52 -5.47
CA SER A 146 5.88 13.21 -4.65
C SER A 146 6.22 13.38 -3.16
N LEU A 147 7.34 12.83 -2.66
CA LEU A 147 7.73 12.93 -1.24
C LEU A 147 8.61 14.16 -0.90
N GLN A 148 8.87 15.07 -1.85
CA GLN A 148 9.59 16.31 -1.57
C GLN A 148 8.68 17.53 -1.68
N ARG A 149 7.66 17.58 -0.83
CA ARG A 149 7.01 18.85 -0.46
C ARG A 149 6.63 18.82 1.01
N CYS A 150 7.66 18.98 1.85
CA CYS A 150 7.44 19.48 3.22
C CYS A 150 6.66 20.80 3.14
N PRO A 151 5.58 20.98 3.92
CA PRO A 151 4.95 22.29 4.06
C PRO A 151 5.83 23.13 5.00
N ALA A 152 6.78 23.87 4.42
CA ALA A 152 7.45 24.93 5.15
C ALA A 152 6.51 26.14 5.29
N ASP A 153 6.11 26.40 6.52
CA ASP A 153 5.62 27.64 7.12
C ASP A 153 5.08 28.73 6.19
N LEU A 154 3.75 28.87 6.19
CA LEU A 154 3.06 30.07 5.74
C LEU A 154 3.27 31.21 6.76
N LYS A 155 4.17 32.14 6.44
CA LYS A 155 4.06 33.53 6.91
C LYS A 155 4.00 34.46 5.70
N PRO A 156 2.88 35.16 5.44
CA PRO A 156 2.85 36.21 4.45
C PRO A 156 3.59 37.44 5.02
N ARG A 157 4.87 37.57 4.69
CA ARG A 157 5.62 38.80 4.94
C ARG A 157 5.23 39.83 3.89
N GLN A 158 4.43 40.78 4.33
CA GLN A 158 4.08 42.04 3.69
C GLN A 158 5.31 42.67 3.01
N GLN A 159 5.24 42.91 1.70
CA GLN A 159 6.10 43.86 1.02
C GLN A 159 5.36 44.55 -0.13
N GLN A 160 5.38 45.87 -0.03
CA GLN A 160 4.68 46.86 -0.83
C GLN A 160 5.28 47.04 -2.24
N ASN A 161 4.42 47.54 -3.12
CA ASN A 161 4.68 48.46 -4.24
C ASN A 161 5.52 47.99 -5.43
N GLY A 162 4.92 48.12 -6.63
CA GLY A 162 5.65 48.57 -7.81
C GLY A 162 5.27 47.94 -9.15
N ALA A 163 4.28 48.53 -9.80
CA ALA A 163 4.12 48.67 -11.27
C ALA A 163 4.26 47.46 -12.21
N ALA A 164 3.17 47.24 -12.97
CA ALA A 164 3.11 46.38 -14.15
C ALA A 164 4.20 46.71 -15.19
N SER A 165 4.83 45.67 -15.76
CA SER A 165 5.70 45.82 -16.92
C SER A 165 5.65 44.60 -17.86
N VAL A 166 4.86 44.77 -18.93
CA VAL A 166 5.14 44.41 -20.33
C VAL A 166 5.72 43.02 -20.62
N THR A 167 4.91 42.19 -21.27
CA THR A 167 5.28 40.94 -21.96
C THR A 167 6.25 41.21 -23.12
N LYS A 168 7.56 41.20 -22.86
CA LYS A 168 8.55 41.15 -23.96
C LYS A 168 8.57 39.75 -24.58
N ARG A 169 8.15 39.66 -25.84
CA ARG A 169 8.21 38.43 -26.65
C ARG A 169 9.66 37.91 -26.69
N ARG A 170 9.85 36.64 -26.33
CA ARG A 170 11.16 35.97 -26.31
C ARG A 170 11.65 35.71 -27.73
N LEU A 171 12.93 35.96 -27.99
CA LEU A 171 13.59 35.61 -29.26
C LEU A 171 13.76 34.07 -29.34
N PRO A 172 13.55 33.45 -30.52
CA PRO A 172 13.77 32.01 -30.72
C PRO A 172 15.20 31.61 -30.35
N GLY A 173 15.36 30.56 -29.54
CA GLY A 173 16.67 30.04 -29.11
C GLY A 173 17.19 30.51 -27.76
N ALA A 174 16.45 31.38 -27.04
CA ALA A 174 16.77 31.69 -25.65
C ALA A 174 16.44 30.51 -24.72
N SER A 175 17.42 30.07 -23.92
CA SER A 175 17.26 28.93 -23.01
C SER A 175 16.10 29.12 -22.04
N LEU A 176 15.19 28.13 -22.00
CA LEU A 176 14.00 28.13 -21.15
C LEU A 176 14.33 27.94 -19.67
N ILE A 177 15.40 27.20 -19.38
CA ILE A 177 15.77 26.77 -18.03
C ILE A 177 16.57 27.87 -17.32
N ASN A 178 17.35 28.67 -18.06
CA ASN A 178 18.17 29.73 -17.47
C ASN A 178 18.09 31.04 -18.27
N PRO A 179 16.97 31.78 -18.15
CA PRO A 179 16.81 33.06 -18.84
C PRO A 179 17.88 34.05 -18.36
N GLY A 180 18.68 34.58 -19.29
CA GLY A 180 19.72 35.58 -19.01
C GLY A 180 21.16 35.07 -19.06
N THR A 181 21.39 33.76 -19.24
CA THR A 181 22.76 33.23 -19.37
C THR A 181 23.27 33.35 -20.81
N LYS A 182 24.39 34.05 -21.04
CA LYS A 182 25.03 34.15 -22.37
C LYS A 182 25.66 32.81 -22.77
N LYS A 183 25.40 32.35 -23.99
CA LYS A 183 25.94 31.08 -24.52
C LYS A 183 27.46 31.15 -24.63
N LYS A 184 28.16 30.10 -24.22
CA LYS A 184 29.61 29.96 -24.41
C LYS A 184 29.90 29.84 -25.92
N VAL A 185 30.69 30.76 -26.45
CA VAL A 185 31.12 30.77 -27.87
C VAL A 185 32.02 29.57 -28.12
N GLN A 186 31.80 28.86 -29.23
CA GLN A 186 32.68 27.74 -29.62
C GLN A 186 34.06 28.29 -30.03
N ALA A 187 35.13 27.59 -29.64
CA ALA A 187 36.48 27.99 -29.98
C ALA A 187 36.72 27.82 -31.49
N THR A 188 37.06 28.91 -32.17
CA THR A 188 37.53 28.91 -33.56
C THR A 188 38.97 28.40 -33.57
N GLY A 189 39.27 27.40 -34.41
CA GLY A 189 40.59 26.78 -34.49
C GLY A 189 41.70 27.75 -34.90
N VAL A 190 42.93 27.44 -34.51
CA VAL A 190 44.16 28.14 -34.90
C VAL A 190 44.63 27.61 -36.27
N ALA A 191 44.93 28.52 -37.20
CA ALA A 191 45.60 28.20 -38.45
C ALA A 191 47.12 28.23 -38.22
N PHE A 192 47.84 27.26 -38.78
CA PHE A 192 49.30 27.26 -38.83
C PHE A 192 49.71 27.69 -40.24
N ASP A 193 50.60 28.67 -40.34
CA ASP A 193 51.25 29.04 -41.61
C ASP A 193 52.33 28.00 -41.92
N ASP A 194 52.27 27.44 -43.13
CA ASP A 194 53.30 26.56 -43.69
C ASP A 194 54.40 27.45 -44.29
N GLU A 195 55.55 27.54 -43.63
CA GLU A 195 56.76 28.12 -44.24
C GLU A 195 57.59 27.01 -44.88
N ASP A 196 57.64 27.05 -46.22
CA ASP A 196 58.55 26.31 -47.08
C ASP A 196 60.02 26.64 -46.74
N GLU A 197 60.84 25.63 -46.45
CA GLU A 197 62.29 25.73 -46.63
C GLU A 197 62.83 24.53 -47.41
N VAL A 198 63.69 24.89 -48.37
CA VAL A 198 64.29 24.12 -49.47
C VAL A 198 65.58 23.45 -49.00
#